data_AF-C7RUZ6-F1
#
_entry.id   AF-C7RUZ6-F1
#
_cell.length_a   1.000
_cell.length_b   1.000
_cell.length_c   1.000
_cell.angle_alpha   90.00
_cell.angle_beta   90.00
_cell.angle_gamma   90.00
#
_symmetry.space_group_name_H-M   'P 1'
#
loop_
_entity.id
_entity.type
_entity.pdbx_description
1 polymer ?
#
loop_
_entity_poly.entity_id
_entity_poly.type
_entity_poly.pdbx_seq_one_letter_code
_entity_poly.pdbx_strand_id
1 'polypeptide(L)'
;MTYKIGRNDPCPCGSGKKYKQCCANSPADFVEPERKGHAGAAERAIDWLMNKHRKAVSVAITERLFDELSPEEEEALNANDQETWSSIQRNATEWLLAEGEILVHGEPRPVSEYLLGPGGPLFTVDQRRWITQLAERPLRLYDVTDVVPGQQLTLCDSLDVEAPPIIVRERSGSQAALLGVQIGVRIMAVDGHYELSGAIYAFSHLTGPAVAARIREAMHLFDGQGSDLPHLLSSIIQRQWLTQFFAPLPMPAFRDAYSGEPMLLITDHYRVQDWAALTQSLSAQNDVEGDRDSAWNRLIDCKEGQTRSVATINVEKSPNKITVFYKTQRYADEGRLWFESVAGNAVRFLSRELSDPAGLLRSMPAGQRAKPAGAGLDLSPEALAEVVESTLREMYAKWSDEPIPALAGKTPRQAINTPAGLERVKGLIRMYEASEKRQAAQQGRRTISFDFLWQALGISRDAGSERTR
;
A
#
# COMPACT_ATOMS: atom_id res chain seq x y z
N MET A 1 35.62 3.30 -10.28
CA MET A 1 35.92 3.44 -11.72
C MET A 1 34.62 3.69 -12.45
N THR A 2 34.46 4.84 -13.10
CA THR A 2 33.25 5.18 -13.86
C THR A 2 33.28 4.44 -15.21
N TYR A 3 32.33 3.54 -15.42
CA TYR A 3 32.18 2.80 -16.67
C TYR A 3 31.77 3.77 -17.79
N LYS A 4 32.67 4.05 -18.74
CA LYS A 4 32.37 4.89 -19.91
C LYS A 4 31.72 4.02 -20.99
N ILE A 5 30.44 4.27 -21.28
CA ILE A 5 29.71 3.60 -22.36
C ILE A 5 30.29 4.03 -23.71
N GLY A 6 30.63 3.05 -24.56
CA GLY A 6 31.13 3.29 -25.91
C GLY A 6 30.01 3.77 -26.84
N ARG A 7 30.34 4.67 -27.77
CA ARG A 7 29.39 5.25 -28.75
C ARG A 7 28.60 4.20 -29.56
N ASN A 8 29.16 3.01 -29.76
CA ASN A 8 28.51 1.94 -30.52
C ASN A 8 27.84 0.88 -29.64
N ASP A 9 27.90 1.00 -28.32
CA ASP A 9 27.32 0.03 -27.38
C ASP A 9 25.79 0.10 -27.41
N PRO A 10 25.08 -0.97 -27.03
CA PRO A 10 23.64 -0.93 -26.81
C PRO A 10 23.27 0.17 -25.82
N CYS A 11 22.27 0.97 -26.17
CA CYS A 11 21.88 2.11 -25.36
C CYS A 11 21.29 1.65 -24.01
N PRO A 12 21.75 2.17 -22.86
CA PRO A 12 21.33 1.72 -21.53
C PRO A 12 19.86 2.01 -21.20
N CYS A 13 19.17 2.83 -22.01
CA CYS A 13 17.73 3.07 -21.86
C CYS A 13 16.85 1.89 -22.32
N GLY A 14 17.45 0.78 -22.79
CA GLY A 14 16.72 -0.41 -23.19
C GLY A 14 16.06 -0.32 -24.58
N SER A 15 16.39 0.71 -25.37
CA SER A 15 15.78 0.93 -26.70
C SER A 15 16.23 -0.03 -27.80
N GLY A 16 17.25 -0.87 -27.55
CA GLY A 16 17.85 -1.77 -28.54
C GLY A 16 18.71 -1.08 -29.62
N LYS A 17 18.80 0.26 -29.62
CA LYS A 17 19.62 1.05 -30.57
C LYS A 17 21.05 1.26 -30.05
N LYS A 18 22.00 1.60 -30.93
CA LYS A 18 23.37 2.02 -30.54
C LYS A 18 23.32 3.37 -29.80
N TYR A 19 24.13 3.55 -28.76
CA TYR A 19 24.15 4.73 -27.90
C TYR A 19 24.22 6.05 -28.69
N LYS A 20 25.08 6.12 -29.72
CA LYS A 20 25.22 7.30 -30.60
C LYS A 20 23.96 7.68 -31.40
N GLN A 21 23.03 6.74 -31.61
CA GLN A 21 21.79 6.94 -32.39
C GLN A 21 20.55 7.02 -31.49
N CYS A 22 20.75 7.08 -30.18
CA CYS A 22 19.70 7.18 -29.19
C CYS A 22 20.07 8.30 -28.20
N CYS A 23 20.40 7.96 -26.95
CA CYS A 23 20.62 8.95 -25.90
C CYS A 23 21.79 9.91 -26.13
N ALA A 24 22.75 9.63 -27.02
CA ALA A 24 23.85 10.56 -27.28
C ALA A 24 23.46 11.77 -28.15
N ASN A 25 22.34 11.70 -28.89
CA ASN A 25 21.90 12.74 -29.82
C ASN A 25 20.55 13.35 -29.43
N SER A 26 19.94 12.94 -28.31
CA SER A 26 18.77 13.63 -27.78
C SER A 26 19.20 14.99 -27.20
N PRO A 27 18.65 16.12 -27.67
CA PRO A 27 18.79 17.40 -26.99
C PRO A 27 17.84 17.38 -25.79
N ALA A 28 18.28 16.79 -24.68
CA ALA A 28 17.60 16.88 -23.40
C ALA A 28 18.63 16.64 -22.28
N ASP A 29 19.03 17.73 -21.64
CA ASP A 29 19.22 17.83 -20.19
C ASP A 29 19.93 16.66 -19.50
N PHE A 30 21.15 16.33 -19.93
CA PHE A 30 22.14 15.84 -18.98
C PHE A 30 22.63 17.04 -18.16
N VAL A 31 21.77 17.54 -17.28
CA VAL A 31 22.17 18.40 -16.17
C VAL A 31 23.07 17.52 -15.31
N GLU A 32 24.36 17.85 -15.21
CA GLU A 32 25.22 17.33 -14.13
C GLU A 32 24.42 17.42 -12.83
N PRO A 33 24.39 16.37 -11.98
CA PRO A 33 23.59 16.43 -10.76
C PRO A 33 23.95 17.70 -10.02
N GLU A 34 22.99 18.63 -9.96
CA GLU A 34 23.13 19.91 -9.30
C GLU A 34 23.68 19.60 -7.92
N ARG A 35 24.90 20.07 -7.61
CA ARG A 35 25.48 19.87 -6.29
C ARG A 35 24.61 20.63 -5.31
N LYS A 36 23.65 19.92 -4.71
CA LYS A 36 22.78 20.45 -3.67
C LYS A 36 23.66 21.10 -2.60
N GLY A 37 23.49 22.39 -2.33
CA GLY A 37 24.33 23.12 -1.36
C GLY A 37 24.30 22.51 0.04
N HIS A 38 23.20 21.83 0.38
CA HIS A 38 22.98 21.11 1.63
C HIS A 38 23.50 19.66 1.64
N ALA A 39 24.01 19.12 0.53
CA ALA A 39 24.51 17.75 0.46
C ALA A 39 25.58 17.48 1.53
N GLY A 40 25.54 16.32 2.17
CA GLY A 40 26.48 15.96 3.22
C GLY A 40 26.16 16.56 4.60
N ALA A 41 25.07 17.32 4.76
CA ALA A 41 24.72 17.95 6.04
C ALA A 41 24.46 16.91 7.14
N ALA A 42 23.62 15.91 6.85
CA ALA A 42 23.25 14.86 7.80
C ALA A 42 24.46 13.97 8.14
N GLU A 43 25.24 13.57 7.13
CA GLU A 43 26.44 12.77 7.32
C GLU A 43 27.46 13.51 8.20
N ARG A 44 27.71 14.79 7.93
CA ARG A 44 28.60 15.61 8.75
C ARG A 44 28.10 15.77 10.19
N ALA A 45 26.80 15.95 10.37
CA ALA A 45 26.19 16.06 11.70
C ALA A 45 26.41 14.76 12.50
N ILE A 46 26.12 13.61 11.88
CA ILE A 46 26.26 12.30 12.51
C ILE A 46 27.71 11.94 12.77
N ASP A 47 28.62 12.20 11.83
CA ASP A 47 30.05 11.97 12.04
C ASP A 47 30.56 12.78 13.23
N TRP A 48 30.13 14.04 13.37
CA TRP A 48 30.51 14.86 14.52
C TRP A 48 29.92 14.31 15.83
N LEU A 49 28.64 13.95 15.85
CA LEU A 49 27.97 13.38 17.02
C LEU A 49 28.60 12.05 17.45
N MET A 50 28.91 11.17 16.51
CA MET A 50 29.53 9.87 16.80
C MET A 50 30.98 9.99 17.24
N ASN A 51 31.68 11.07 16.87
CA ASN A 51 33.03 11.36 17.36
C ASN A 51 33.04 12.00 18.75
N LYS A 52 32.08 12.87 19.07
CA LYS A 52 32.04 13.64 20.33
C LYS A 52 31.17 13.02 21.42
N HIS A 53 30.09 12.35 21.03
CA HIS A 53 29.00 11.91 21.91
C HIS A 53 28.57 10.45 21.65
N ARG A 54 29.44 9.59 21.12
CA ARG A 54 29.14 8.20 20.71
C ARG A 54 28.21 7.44 21.67
N LYS A 55 28.56 7.42 22.96
CA LYS A 55 27.80 6.66 23.97
C LYS A 55 26.39 7.20 24.13
N ALA A 56 26.25 8.53 24.26
CA ALA A 56 24.95 9.17 24.43
C ALA A 56 24.05 8.98 23.20
N VAL A 57 24.63 9.08 21.99
CA VAL A 57 23.92 8.79 20.73
C VAL A 57 23.46 7.34 20.68
N SER A 58 24.34 6.39 21.02
CA SER A 58 23.98 4.97 21.03
C SER A 58 22.85 4.68 22.01
N VAL A 59 22.88 5.26 23.21
CA VAL A 59 21.82 5.09 24.21
C VAL A 59 20.51 5.66 23.68
N ALA A 60 20.50 6.90 23.16
CA ALA A 60 19.29 7.53 22.64
C ALA A 60 18.64 6.74 21.48
N ILE A 61 19.45 6.22 20.55
CA ILE A 61 18.94 5.37 19.45
C ILE A 61 18.40 4.04 19.99
N THR A 62 19.11 3.40 20.92
CA THR A 62 18.68 2.13 21.52
C THR A 62 17.36 2.31 22.28
N GLU A 63 17.26 3.31 23.15
CA GLU A 63 16.03 3.62 23.88
C GLU A 63 14.88 3.89 22.91
N ARG A 64 15.12 4.71 21.87
CA ARG A 64 14.11 5.03 20.86
C ARG A 64 13.51 3.80 20.17
N LEU A 65 14.35 2.80 19.89
CA LEU A 65 13.97 1.62 19.12
C LEU A 65 13.41 0.50 20.01
N PHE A 66 13.97 0.29 21.19
CA PHE A 66 13.78 -0.94 21.96
C PHE A 66 13.10 -0.76 23.32
N ASP A 67 13.04 0.44 23.91
CA ASP A 67 12.59 0.62 25.31
C ASP A 67 11.14 0.16 25.56
N GLU A 68 10.28 0.29 24.54
CA GLU A 68 8.87 -0.13 24.61
C GLU A 68 8.61 -1.52 23.99
N LEU A 69 9.63 -2.35 23.74
CA LEU A 69 9.46 -3.67 23.13
C LEU A 69 9.46 -4.80 24.17
N SER A 70 8.61 -5.80 23.97
CA SER A 70 8.76 -7.08 24.66
C SER A 70 9.99 -7.85 24.14
N PRO A 71 10.52 -8.83 24.90
CA PRO A 71 11.62 -9.67 24.42
C PRO A 71 11.33 -10.35 23.07
N GLU A 72 10.09 -10.80 22.85
CA GLU A 72 9.65 -11.42 21.60
C GLU A 72 9.60 -10.41 20.44
N GLU A 73 9.15 -9.19 20.70
CA GLU A 73 9.13 -8.11 19.70
C GLU A 73 10.54 -7.65 19.34
N GLU A 74 11.45 -7.59 20.31
CA GLU A 74 12.86 -7.31 20.08
C GLU A 74 13.52 -8.40 19.23
N GLU A 75 13.27 -9.68 19.53
CA GLU A 75 13.76 -10.80 18.72
C GLU A 75 13.24 -10.72 17.28
N ALA A 76 11.93 -10.45 17.11
CA ALA A 76 11.33 -10.29 15.79
C ALA A 76 11.89 -9.10 15.02
N LEU A 77 12.12 -7.95 15.69
CA LEU A 77 12.76 -6.79 15.08
C LEU A 77 14.19 -7.12 14.63
N ASN A 78 14.97 -7.79 15.48
CA ASN A 78 16.33 -8.25 15.21
C ASN A 78 16.43 -9.28 14.08
N ALA A 79 15.37 -10.04 13.82
CA ALA A 79 15.32 -11.04 12.75
C ALA A 79 15.14 -10.45 11.33
N ASN A 80 14.92 -9.14 11.20
CA ASN A 80 14.76 -8.48 9.89
C ASN A 80 16.07 -8.48 9.08
N ASP A 81 15.94 -8.35 7.76
CA ASP A 81 17.09 -8.32 6.84
C ASP A 81 17.92 -7.02 6.91
N GLN A 82 19.09 -7.04 6.29
CA GLN A 82 20.04 -5.93 6.29
C GLN A 82 19.47 -4.65 5.62
N GLU A 83 18.61 -4.80 4.60
CA GLU A 83 18.01 -3.67 3.89
C GLU A 83 17.01 -2.94 4.80
N THR A 84 16.17 -3.71 5.48
CA THR A 84 15.22 -3.25 6.49
C THR A 84 15.93 -2.55 7.64
N TRP A 85 16.99 -3.15 8.18
CA TRP A 85 17.83 -2.54 9.21
C TRP A 85 18.48 -1.23 8.75
N SER A 86 18.94 -1.17 7.51
CA SER A 86 19.49 0.07 6.95
C SER A 86 18.44 1.18 6.86
N SER A 87 17.19 0.82 6.55
CA SER A 87 16.07 1.77 6.56
C SER A 87 15.69 2.22 7.98
N ILE A 88 15.64 1.29 8.94
CA ILE A 88 15.39 1.60 10.37
C ILE A 88 16.45 2.56 10.90
N GLN A 89 17.72 2.26 10.66
CA GLN A 89 18.84 3.09 11.10
C GLN A 89 18.80 4.49 10.47
N ARG A 90 18.52 4.60 9.17
CA ARG A 90 18.37 5.89 8.48
C ARG A 90 17.26 6.74 9.10
N ASN A 91 16.09 6.15 9.37
CA ASN A 91 14.97 6.86 9.96
C ASN A 91 15.22 7.22 11.44
N ALA A 92 15.90 6.35 12.21
CA ALA A 92 16.32 6.67 13.58
C ALA A 92 17.35 7.81 13.62
N THR A 93 18.25 7.84 12.64
CA THR A 93 19.26 8.90 12.48
C THR A 93 18.60 10.24 12.15
N GLU A 94 17.61 10.26 11.24
CA GLU A 94 16.87 11.47 10.92
C GLU A 94 16.09 12.00 12.13
N TRP A 95 15.40 11.11 12.86
CA TRP A 95 14.75 11.46 14.12
C TRP A 95 15.72 12.09 15.11
N LEU A 96 16.89 11.46 15.31
CA LEU A 96 17.90 11.96 16.23
C LEU A 96 18.33 13.39 15.89
N LEU A 97 18.53 13.69 14.61
CA LEU A 97 18.93 15.02 14.14
C LEU A 97 17.79 16.06 14.23
N ALA A 98 16.55 15.63 14.02
CA ALA A 98 15.38 16.50 14.00
C ALA A 98 14.84 16.81 15.39
N GLU A 99 14.70 15.79 16.24
CA GLU A 99 13.96 15.86 17.50
C GLU A 99 14.65 15.15 18.68
N GLY A 100 15.76 14.45 18.42
CA GLY A 100 16.41 13.65 19.45
C GLY A 100 17.06 14.50 20.54
N GLU A 101 17.05 13.96 21.75
CA GLU A 101 17.81 14.49 22.88
C GLU A 101 18.90 13.49 23.27
N ILE A 102 20.04 14.01 23.71
CA ILE A 102 21.13 13.18 24.23
C ILE A 102 21.56 13.69 25.60
N LEU A 103 21.81 12.77 26.52
CA LEU A 103 22.29 13.08 27.87
C LEU A 103 23.81 13.29 27.84
N VAL A 104 24.25 14.50 28.18
CA VAL A 104 25.68 14.83 28.32
C VAL A 104 25.89 15.44 29.70
N HIS A 105 26.78 14.83 30.50
CA HIS A 105 26.99 15.21 31.90
C HIS A 105 25.72 15.18 32.79
N GLY A 106 24.73 14.35 32.44
CA GLY A 106 23.50 14.17 33.22
C GLY A 106 22.36 15.11 32.84
N GLU A 107 22.59 16.04 31.91
CA GLU A 107 21.57 16.98 31.43
C GLU A 107 21.08 16.52 30.04
N PRO A 108 19.75 16.32 29.84
CA PRO A 108 19.19 16.09 28.52
C PRO A 108 19.26 17.38 27.72
N ARG A 109 19.66 17.28 26.45
CA ARG A 109 19.71 18.43 25.56
C ARG A 109 19.40 18.04 24.11
N PRO A 110 18.62 18.85 23.37
CA PRO A 110 18.35 18.60 21.96
C PRO A 110 19.61 18.52 21.13
N VAL A 111 19.67 17.54 20.24
CA VAL A 111 20.79 17.33 19.31
C VAL A 111 21.04 18.55 18.43
N SER A 112 19.97 19.22 18.00
CA SER A 112 20.05 20.44 17.19
C SER A 112 20.83 21.55 17.87
N GLU A 113 20.78 21.68 19.21
CA GLU A 113 21.54 22.68 19.95
C GLU A 113 23.04 22.41 19.95
N TYR A 114 23.47 21.14 19.99
CA TYR A 114 24.88 20.80 19.85
C TYR A 114 25.39 21.09 18.43
N LEU A 115 24.57 20.78 17.43
CA LEU A 115 24.94 20.91 16.04
C LEU A 115 25.00 22.39 15.59
N LEU A 116 24.05 23.20 16.04
CA LEU A 116 23.92 24.60 15.64
C LEU A 116 24.61 25.56 16.60
N GLY A 117 24.88 25.13 17.84
CA GLY A 117 25.51 25.94 18.88
C GLY A 117 27.04 26.05 18.78
N PRO A 118 27.66 26.78 19.72
CA PRO A 118 29.11 26.93 19.79
C PRO A 118 29.82 25.58 19.95
N GLY A 119 30.85 25.33 19.14
CA GLY A 119 31.63 24.08 19.18
C GLY A 119 31.06 22.93 18.33
N GLY A 120 29.90 23.13 17.70
CA GLY A 120 29.32 22.20 16.72
C GLY A 120 30.16 22.04 15.45
N PRO A 121 29.75 21.16 14.52
CA PRO A 121 30.46 20.95 13.26
C PRO A 121 30.47 22.20 12.37
N LEU A 122 31.51 22.29 11.53
CA LEU A 122 31.63 23.33 10.52
C LEU A 122 30.71 23.01 9.33
N PHE A 123 29.53 23.61 9.33
CA PHE A 123 28.59 23.58 8.21
C PHE A 123 28.82 24.74 7.23
N THR A 124 28.57 24.50 5.95
CA THR A 124 28.29 25.60 5.01
C THR A 124 26.99 26.32 5.39
N VAL A 125 26.72 27.49 4.79
CA VAL A 125 25.45 28.21 5.02
C VAL A 125 24.24 27.34 4.68
N ASP A 126 24.28 26.63 3.57
CA ASP A 126 23.19 25.76 3.12
C ASP A 126 23.03 24.51 4.01
N GLN A 127 24.14 23.91 4.44
CA GLN A 127 24.09 22.78 5.39
C GLN A 127 23.54 23.21 6.75
N ARG A 128 23.94 24.39 7.25
CA ARG A 128 23.40 24.94 8.50
C ARG A 128 21.91 25.21 8.36
N ARG A 129 21.48 25.84 7.26
CA ARG A 129 20.06 26.07 6.96
C ARG A 129 19.27 24.77 6.87
N TRP A 130 19.86 23.70 6.33
CA TRP A 130 19.23 22.39 6.28
C TRP A 130 19.01 21.79 7.67
N ILE A 131 20.03 21.79 8.54
CA ILE A 131 19.92 21.28 9.90
C ILE A 131 18.96 22.13 10.75
N THR A 132 18.95 23.45 10.57
CA THR A 132 17.95 24.33 11.20
C THR A 132 16.53 23.97 10.77
N GLN A 133 16.28 23.84 9.45
CA GLN A 133 14.96 23.42 8.97
C GLN A 133 14.57 22.04 9.50
N LEU A 134 15.52 21.10 9.61
CA LEU A 134 15.25 19.75 10.06
C LEU A 134 14.74 19.72 11.51
N ALA A 135 15.29 20.60 12.36
CA ALA A 135 14.88 20.76 13.75
C ALA A 135 13.52 21.47 13.93
N GLU A 136 13.11 22.28 12.95
CA GLU A 136 11.89 23.10 13.04
C GLU A 136 10.67 22.49 12.33
N ARG A 137 10.90 21.77 11.22
CA ARG A 137 9.83 21.26 10.35
C ARG A 137 9.24 19.98 10.94
N PRO A 138 7.92 19.85 11.17
CA PRO A 138 7.33 18.66 11.76
C PRO A 138 7.29 17.45 10.80
N LEU A 139 7.34 16.24 11.35
CA LEU A 139 7.04 15.00 10.62
C LEU A 139 5.53 14.90 10.49
N ARG A 140 5.03 14.84 9.26
CA ARG A 140 3.59 14.76 8.99
C ARG A 140 3.27 13.59 8.09
N LEU A 141 2.02 13.16 8.15
CA LEU A 141 1.48 12.06 7.33
C LEU A 141 0.86 12.63 6.05
N TYR A 142 1.25 12.07 4.91
CA TYR A 142 0.78 12.46 3.59
C TYR A 142 0.31 11.26 2.78
N ASP A 143 -0.73 11.46 1.97
CA ASP A 143 -1.16 10.56 0.91
C ASP A 143 -0.35 10.84 -0.35
N VAL A 144 0.27 9.82 -0.93
CA VAL A 144 1.00 9.92 -2.21
C VAL A 144 0.00 9.75 -3.36
N THR A 145 -0.31 10.83 -4.06
CA THR A 145 -1.32 10.87 -5.14
C THR A 145 -0.72 10.79 -6.54
N ASP A 146 0.57 11.06 -6.68
CA ASP A 146 1.30 10.91 -7.94
C ASP A 146 2.76 10.55 -7.70
N VAL A 147 3.32 9.79 -8.63
CA VAL A 147 4.72 9.39 -8.62
C VAL A 147 5.27 9.51 -10.04
N VAL A 148 6.31 10.33 -10.20
CA VAL A 148 7.14 10.32 -11.40
C VAL A 148 8.47 9.65 -11.02
N PRO A 149 8.70 8.38 -11.41
CA PRO A 149 9.81 7.61 -10.91
C PRO A 149 11.18 8.27 -11.14
N GLY A 150 11.97 8.37 -10.07
CA GLY A 150 13.28 8.98 -10.09
C GLY A 150 13.28 10.51 -10.13
N GLN A 151 12.12 11.17 -9.99
CA GLN A 151 12.00 12.62 -10.16
C GLN A 151 11.20 13.29 -9.04
N GLN A 152 9.94 12.89 -8.81
CA GLN A 152 9.07 13.60 -7.87
C GLN A 152 7.92 12.75 -7.32
N LEU A 153 7.36 13.23 -6.21
CA LEU A 153 6.10 12.78 -5.62
C LEU A 153 5.15 13.98 -5.52
N THR A 154 3.85 13.73 -5.68
CA THR A 154 2.80 14.67 -5.28
C THR A 154 2.15 14.16 -3.99
N LEU A 155 2.13 15.02 -2.97
CA LEU A 155 1.71 14.70 -1.62
C LEU A 155 0.51 15.56 -1.22
N CYS A 156 -0.53 14.92 -0.69
CA CYS A 156 -1.65 15.59 -0.03
C CYS A 156 -1.59 15.31 1.47
N ASP A 157 -1.81 16.32 2.32
CA ASP A 157 -1.83 16.10 3.76
C ASP A 157 -2.98 15.15 4.16
N SER A 158 -2.68 14.12 4.95
CA SER A 158 -3.69 13.10 5.31
C SER A 158 -4.66 13.55 6.40
N LEU A 159 -4.33 14.63 7.12
CA LEU A 159 -5.08 15.13 8.26
C LEU A 159 -5.80 16.43 7.91
N ASP A 160 -5.12 17.34 7.22
CA ASP A 160 -5.68 18.57 6.67
C ASP A 160 -6.12 18.36 5.22
N VAL A 161 -7.40 18.03 5.05
CA VAL A 161 -7.96 17.69 3.72
C VAL A 161 -8.00 18.88 2.76
N GLU A 162 -7.92 20.11 3.26
CA GLU A 162 -7.96 21.32 2.43
C GLU A 162 -6.56 21.88 2.13
N ALA A 163 -5.51 21.39 2.80
CA ALA A 163 -4.13 21.77 2.51
C ALA A 163 -3.78 21.53 1.03
N PRO A 164 -3.13 22.50 0.35
CA PRO A 164 -2.79 22.37 -1.06
C PRO A 164 -1.80 21.21 -1.28
N PRO A 165 -1.89 20.50 -2.42
CA PRO A 165 -0.92 19.46 -2.77
C PRO A 165 0.49 20.02 -2.86
N ILE A 166 1.47 19.23 -2.39
CA ILE A 166 2.89 19.59 -2.39
C ILE A 166 3.63 18.67 -3.35
N ILE A 167 4.36 19.26 -4.29
CA ILE A 167 5.25 18.51 -5.18
C ILE A 167 6.65 18.53 -4.57
N VAL A 168 7.18 17.36 -4.24
CA VAL A 168 8.54 17.19 -3.73
C VAL A 168 9.42 16.57 -4.81
N ARG A 169 10.58 17.18 -5.05
CA ARG A 169 11.62 16.61 -5.92
C ARG A 169 12.39 15.58 -5.12
N GLU A 170 12.28 14.34 -5.53
CA GLU A 170 12.92 13.24 -4.83
C GLU A 170 13.30 12.15 -5.81
N ARG A 171 14.57 11.72 -5.76
CA ARG A 171 15.12 10.77 -6.74
C ARG A 171 15.09 9.34 -6.23
N SER A 172 15.61 9.10 -5.04
CA SER A 172 15.67 7.77 -4.42
C SER A 172 14.32 7.34 -3.84
N GLY A 173 13.58 8.30 -3.29
CA GLY A 173 12.29 8.08 -2.65
C GLY A 173 11.08 8.06 -3.58
N SER A 174 11.20 8.40 -4.87
CA SER A 174 10.07 8.39 -5.83
C SER A 174 9.88 7.03 -6.49
N GLN A 175 9.68 5.99 -5.67
CA GLN A 175 9.42 4.65 -6.18
C GLN A 175 7.95 4.49 -6.57
N ALA A 176 7.67 3.87 -7.72
CA ALA A 176 6.30 3.65 -8.19
C ALA A 176 5.41 2.87 -7.20
N ALA A 177 6.03 2.09 -6.30
CA ALA A 177 5.35 1.35 -5.25
C ALA A 177 4.69 2.25 -4.19
N LEU A 178 5.04 3.53 -4.12
CA LEU A 178 4.46 4.48 -3.16
C LEU A 178 3.12 5.08 -3.62
N LEU A 179 2.70 4.89 -4.86
CA LEU A 179 1.42 5.45 -5.32
C LEU A 179 0.26 4.87 -4.49
N GLY A 180 -0.55 5.76 -3.90
CA GLY A 180 -1.69 5.38 -3.03
C GLY A 180 -1.29 4.91 -1.63
N VAL A 181 -0.03 5.07 -1.25
CA VAL A 181 0.50 4.75 0.10
C VAL A 181 0.51 6.02 0.94
N GLN A 182 0.26 5.88 2.24
CA GLN A 182 0.50 6.94 3.21
C GLN A 182 1.94 6.89 3.71
N ILE A 183 2.60 8.05 3.72
CA ILE A 183 3.99 8.19 4.15
C ILE A 183 4.11 9.27 5.23
N GLY A 184 4.86 8.99 6.28
CA GLY A 184 5.37 10.00 7.18
C GLY A 184 6.64 10.61 6.60
N VAL A 185 6.69 11.93 6.40
CA VAL A 185 7.87 12.63 5.89
C VAL A 185 8.00 14.06 6.45
N ARG A 186 9.23 14.58 6.50
CA ARG A 186 9.49 16.02 6.65
C ARG A 186 9.77 16.63 5.29
N ILE A 187 9.08 17.72 5.00
CA ILE A 187 9.23 18.46 3.74
C ILE A 187 10.13 19.67 3.97
N MET A 188 11.23 19.70 3.21
CA MET A 188 12.33 20.67 3.31
C MET A 188 12.23 21.67 2.15
N ALA A 189 12.45 22.97 2.43
CA ALA A 189 12.50 23.98 1.36
C ALA A 189 13.94 24.14 0.85
N VAL A 190 14.12 24.01 -0.46
CA VAL A 190 15.41 24.16 -1.17
C VAL A 190 15.13 25.03 -2.40
N ASP A 191 15.77 26.20 -2.49
CA ASP A 191 15.81 27.05 -3.70
C ASP A 191 14.55 26.99 -4.60
N GLY A 192 13.42 27.45 -4.07
CA GLY A 192 12.15 27.57 -4.81
C GLY A 192 11.39 26.25 -5.05
N HIS A 193 11.86 25.12 -4.51
CA HIS A 193 11.18 23.84 -4.55
C HIS A 193 11.22 23.13 -3.19
N TYR A 194 10.61 21.95 -3.13
CA TYR A 194 10.59 21.11 -1.94
C TYR A 194 11.33 19.80 -2.17
N GLU A 195 12.00 19.32 -1.12
CA GLU A 195 12.65 18.02 -1.06
C GLU A 195 12.24 17.29 0.23
N LEU A 196 12.53 16.00 0.34
CA LEU A 196 12.35 15.26 1.60
C LEU A 196 13.62 15.35 2.46
N SER A 197 13.48 15.28 3.79
CA SER A 197 14.63 15.28 4.72
C SER A 197 15.59 14.11 4.53
N GLY A 198 15.15 13.07 3.83
CA GLY A 198 15.89 11.83 3.59
C GLY A 198 15.31 10.64 4.34
N ALA A 199 14.37 10.82 5.27
CA ALA A 199 13.60 9.74 5.90
C ALA A 199 12.20 9.61 5.27
N ILE A 200 11.75 8.37 5.10
CA ILE A 200 10.39 8.05 4.63
C ILE A 200 9.84 6.94 5.51
N TYR A 201 8.74 7.22 6.20
CA TYR A 201 8.01 6.28 7.05
C TYR A 201 6.80 5.76 6.27
N ALA A 202 7.03 4.84 5.33
CA ALA A 202 5.97 4.30 4.49
C ALA A 202 5.12 3.25 5.21
N PHE A 203 3.79 3.36 5.09
CA PHE A 203 2.85 2.41 5.66
C PHE A 203 2.25 1.51 4.58
N SER A 204 2.08 0.22 4.87
CA SER A 204 1.30 -0.65 4.00
C SER A 204 -0.13 -0.11 3.81
N HIS A 205 -0.79 -0.49 2.72
CA HIS A 205 -2.19 -0.12 2.49
C HIS A 205 -3.13 -0.58 3.62
N LEU A 206 -2.75 -1.58 4.43
CA LEU A 206 -3.53 -2.07 5.57
C LEU A 206 -3.31 -1.24 6.84
N THR A 207 -2.11 -0.70 7.03
CA THR A 207 -1.71 -0.03 8.27
C THR A 207 -1.92 1.48 8.20
N GLY A 208 -1.68 2.11 7.05
CA GLY A 208 -1.79 3.57 6.88
C GLY A 208 -3.09 4.17 7.42
N PRO A 209 -4.28 3.71 6.97
CA PRO A 209 -5.55 4.27 7.42
C PRO A 209 -5.75 4.19 8.94
N ALA A 210 -5.26 3.12 9.58
CA ALA A 210 -5.31 2.98 11.04
C ALA A 210 -4.38 3.99 11.74
N VAL A 211 -3.21 4.26 11.18
CA VAL A 211 -2.31 5.31 11.68
C VAL A 211 -2.95 6.69 11.56
N ALA A 212 -3.57 7.01 10.41
CA ALA A 212 -4.28 8.29 10.23
C ALA A 212 -5.43 8.44 11.24
N ALA A 213 -6.21 7.38 11.49
CA ALA A 213 -7.26 7.38 12.50
C ALA A 213 -6.71 7.61 13.91
N ARG A 214 -5.63 6.91 14.28
CA ARG A 214 -4.96 7.07 15.58
C ARG A 214 -4.40 8.49 15.79
N ILE A 215 -3.85 9.10 14.74
CA ILE A 215 -3.40 10.49 14.80
C ILE A 215 -4.58 11.44 15.02
N ARG A 216 -5.69 11.27 14.29
CA ARG A 216 -6.88 12.13 14.49
C ARG A 216 -7.47 12.00 15.89
N GLU A 217 -7.50 10.78 16.42
CA GLU A 217 -7.91 10.53 17.81
C GLU A 217 -6.98 11.22 18.80
N ALA A 218 -5.66 11.09 18.62
CA ALA A 218 -4.68 11.78 19.46
C ALA A 218 -4.83 13.31 19.40
N MET A 219 -5.06 13.88 18.21
CA MET A 219 -5.33 15.32 18.04
C MET A 219 -6.60 15.77 18.78
N HIS A 220 -7.65 14.94 18.77
CA HIS A 220 -8.91 15.25 19.44
C HIS A 220 -8.79 15.17 20.97
N LEU A 221 -8.00 14.22 21.47
CA LEU A 221 -7.80 14.01 22.91
C LEU A 221 -6.70 14.88 23.51
N PHE A 222 -5.91 15.57 22.69
CA PHE A 222 -4.77 16.36 23.14
C PHE A 222 -5.21 17.60 23.94
N ASP A 223 -4.81 17.66 25.20
CA ASP A 223 -5.08 18.75 26.15
C ASP A 223 -3.80 19.51 26.59
N GLY A 224 -2.64 19.17 26.00
CA GLY A 224 -1.35 19.79 26.28
C GLY A 224 -1.10 21.13 25.56
N GLN A 225 0.13 21.63 25.62
CA GLN A 225 0.49 22.86 24.90
C GLN A 225 0.56 22.60 23.40
N GLY A 226 0.08 23.54 22.58
CA GLY A 226 0.06 23.38 21.12
C GLY A 226 1.45 23.12 20.50
N SER A 227 2.53 23.54 21.18
CA SER A 227 3.92 23.25 20.81
C SER A 227 4.29 21.76 20.89
N ASP A 228 3.60 20.97 21.71
CA ASP A 228 3.96 19.58 21.99
C ASP A 228 3.22 18.63 21.03
N LEU A 229 2.13 19.09 20.42
CA LEU A 229 1.33 18.29 19.48
C LEU A 229 2.17 17.76 18.31
N PRO A 230 3.01 18.54 17.62
CA PRO A 230 3.86 18.03 16.54
C PRO A 230 4.80 16.88 16.97
N HIS A 231 5.35 16.94 18.18
CA HIS A 231 6.20 15.89 18.72
C HIS A 231 5.40 14.62 19.04
N LEU A 232 4.20 14.76 19.62
CA LEU A 232 3.27 13.65 19.82
C LEU A 232 2.93 12.95 18.49
N LEU A 233 2.58 13.73 17.46
CA LEU A 233 2.24 13.18 16.15
C LEU A 233 3.44 12.49 15.48
N SER A 234 4.63 13.09 15.59
CA SER A 234 5.89 12.51 15.09
C SER A 234 6.18 11.16 15.77
N SER A 235 6.00 11.09 17.10
CA SER A 235 6.14 9.85 17.87
C SER A 235 5.16 8.76 17.42
N ILE A 236 3.89 9.11 17.19
CA ILE A 236 2.87 8.19 16.67
C ILE A 236 3.29 7.61 15.32
N ILE A 237 3.69 8.45 14.37
CA ILE A 237 4.12 8.02 13.03
C ILE A 237 5.30 7.07 13.13
N GLN A 238 6.35 7.48 13.83
CA GLN A 238 7.59 6.71 13.95
C GLN A 238 7.36 5.36 14.65
N ARG A 239 6.59 5.34 15.75
CA ARG A 239 6.30 4.12 16.51
C ARG A 239 5.47 3.15 15.68
N GLN A 240 4.39 3.63 15.06
CA GLN A 240 3.54 2.78 14.20
C GLN A 240 4.30 2.27 12.98
N TRP A 241 5.23 3.05 12.44
CA TRP A 241 6.06 2.61 11.34
C TRP A 241 6.98 1.47 11.77
N LEU A 242 7.64 1.60 12.93
CA LEU A 242 8.52 0.57 13.49
C LEU A 242 7.75 -0.74 13.81
N THR A 243 6.53 -0.63 14.33
CA THR A 243 5.64 -1.78 14.63
C THR A 243 5.42 -2.69 13.43
N GLN A 244 5.47 -2.18 12.20
CA GLN A 244 5.29 -3.01 10.99
C GLN A 244 6.39 -4.07 10.79
N PHE A 245 7.53 -3.94 11.46
CA PHE A 245 8.67 -4.85 11.31
C PHE A 245 8.72 -5.98 12.34
N PHE A 246 7.87 -5.95 13.36
CA PHE A 246 7.85 -6.97 14.41
C PHE A 246 6.44 -7.43 14.79
N ALA A 247 5.40 -6.62 14.56
CA ALA A 247 4.03 -7.01 14.85
C ALA A 247 3.36 -7.70 13.65
N PRO A 248 2.43 -8.63 13.89
CA PRO A 248 1.65 -9.22 12.82
C PRO A 248 0.82 -8.16 12.09
N LEU A 249 0.66 -8.33 10.77
CA LEU A 249 -0.17 -7.45 9.95
C LEU A 249 -1.60 -7.39 10.52
N PRO A 250 -2.16 -6.18 10.73
CA PRO A 250 -3.56 -6.05 11.11
C PRO A 250 -4.42 -6.51 9.93
N MET A 251 -5.17 -7.59 10.15
CA MET A 251 -6.07 -8.13 9.13
C MET A 251 -7.45 -7.49 9.28
N PRO A 252 -8.06 -7.01 8.19
CA PRO A 252 -9.42 -6.51 8.24
C PRO A 252 -10.39 -7.64 8.61
N ALA A 253 -11.53 -7.29 9.19
CA ALA A 253 -12.61 -8.25 9.39
C ALA A 253 -13.21 -8.63 8.03
N PHE A 254 -13.09 -9.90 7.66
CA PHE A 254 -13.69 -10.43 6.44
C PHE A 254 -15.17 -10.70 6.67
N ARG A 255 -16.03 -10.12 5.83
CA ARG A 255 -17.49 -10.29 5.88
C ARG A 255 -18.02 -10.65 4.51
N ASP A 256 -19.02 -11.53 4.48
CA ASP A 256 -19.74 -11.81 3.25
C ASP A 256 -20.50 -10.55 2.80
N ALA A 257 -20.34 -10.19 1.53
CA ALA A 257 -20.88 -8.94 1.01
C ALA A 257 -22.42 -8.89 0.99
N TYR A 258 -23.09 -10.04 0.97
CA TYR A 258 -24.55 -10.12 0.93
C TYR A 258 -25.15 -10.29 2.33
N SER A 259 -24.68 -11.25 3.11
CA SER A 259 -25.23 -11.50 4.45
C SER A 259 -24.66 -10.57 5.53
N GLY A 260 -23.49 -9.96 5.29
CA GLY A 260 -22.76 -9.17 6.28
C GLY A 260 -22.11 -10.01 7.40
N GLU A 261 -22.27 -11.34 7.37
CA GLU A 261 -21.76 -12.24 8.39
C GLU A 261 -20.23 -12.35 8.32
N PRO A 262 -19.55 -12.57 9.46
CA PRO A 262 -18.14 -12.91 9.45
C PRO A 262 -17.86 -14.11 8.54
N MET A 263 -16.84 -13.99 7.69
CA MET A 263 -16.45 -15.09 6.82
C MET A 263 -15.70 -16.15 7.61
N LEU A 264 -16.06 -17.40 7.34
CA LEU A 264 -15.38 -18.60 7.80
C LEU A 264 -15.47 -19.60 6.65
N LEU A 265 -14.34 -19.91 6.03
CA LEU A 265 -14.31 -20.78 4.86
C LEU A 265 -14.47 -22.21 5.35
N ILE A 266 -15.58 -22.84 5.00
CA ILE A 266 -15.94 -24.17 5.49
C ILE A 266 -16.05 -25.11 4.31
N THR A 267 -15.34 -26.23 4.38
CA THR A 267 -15.34 -27.26 3.34
C THR A 267 -15.81 -28.57 3.94
N ASP A 268 -16.95 -29.06 3.48
CA ASP A 268 -17.43 -30.40 3.80
C ASP A 268 -16.92 -31.41 2.77
N HIS A 269 -16.27 -32.47 3.24
CA HIS A 269 -15.73 -33.52 2.40
C HIS A 269 -16.68 -34.70 2.37
N TYR A 270 -16.99 -35.18 1.16
CA TYR A 270 -17.83 -36.35 0.95
C TYR A 270 -17.13 -37.40 0.09
N ARG A 271 -17.47 -38.66 0.33
CA ARG A 271 -17.22 -39.77 -0.59
C ARG A 271 -18.47 -40.01 -1.43
N VAL A 272 -18.30 -40.03 -2.75
CA VAL A 272 -19.38 -40.39 -3.68
C VAL A 272 -19.48 -41.91 -3.77
N GLN A 273 -20.69 -42.43 -3.57
CA GLN A 273 -21.05 -43.85 -3.71
C GLN A 273 -21.70 -44.12 -5.06
N ASP A 274 -22.48 -43.17 -5.56
CA ASP A 274 -23.19 -43.27 -6.83
C ASP A 274 -23.16 -41.92 -7.58
N TRP A 275 -22.35 -41.85 -8.63
CA TRP A 275 -22.23 -40.65 -9.44
C TRP A 275 -23.48 -40.34 -10.28
N ALA A 276 -24.18 -41.38 -10.75
CA ALA A 276 -25.36 -41.20 -11.58
C ALA A 276 -26.49 -40.60 -10.74
N ALA A 277 -26.73 -41.18 -9.56
CA ALA A 277 -27.72 -40.67 -8.62
C ALA A 277 -27.40 -39.25 -8.15
N LEU A 278 -26.13 -38.97 -7.78
CA LEU A 278 -25.72 -37.63 -7.34
C LEU A 278 -25.94 -36.58 -8.44
N THR A 279 -25.50 -36.86 -9.66
CA THR A 279 -25.65 -35.93 -10.79
C THR A 279 -27.13 -35.67 -11.08
N GLN A 280 -27.94 -36.72 -11.11
CA GLN A 280 -29.38 -36.59 -11.33
C GLN A 280 -30.07 -35.76 -10.24
N SER A 281 -29.76 -36.00 -8.97
CA SER A 281 -30.35 -35.25 -7.85
C SER A 281 -29.99 -33.76 -7.88
N LEU A 282 -28.72 -33.44 -8.19
CA LEU A 282 -28.26 -32.05 -8.27
C LEU A 282 -28.85 -31.33 -9.48
N SER A 283 -28.85 -31.95 -10.66
CA SER A 283 -29.44 -31.37 -11.87
C SER A 283 -30.96 -31.21 -11.81
N ALA A 284 -31.64 -31.87 -10.87
CA ALA A 284 -33.08 -31.71 -10.65
C ALA A 284 -33.42 -30.48 -9.79
N GLN A 285 -32.43 -29.82 -9.16
CA GLN A 285 -32.67 -28.63 -8.35
C GLN A 285 -32.70 -27.38 -9.21
N ASN A 286 -33.73 -26.55 -9.03
CA ASN A 286 -33.87 -25.29 -9.77
C ASN A 286 -32.86 -24.22 -9.33
N ASP A 287 -32.30 -24.35 -8.13
CA ASP A 287 -31.33 -23.43 -7.54
C ASP A 287 -29.89 -23.93 -7.67
N VAL A 288 -29.63 -24.95 -8.51
CA VAL A 288 -28.29 -25.50 -8.75
C VAL A 288 -27.93 -25.40 -10.22
N GLU A 289 -26.80 -24.75 -10.52
CA GLU A 289 -26.23 -24.65 -11.85
C GLU A 289 -24.90 -25.40 -11.93
N GLY A 290 -24.56 -25.89 -13.12
CA GLY A 290 -23.29 -26.55 -13.41
C GLY A 290 -23.38 -28.07 -13.54
N ASP A 291 -22.22 -28.70 -13.62
CA ASP A 291 -22.07 -30.12 -13.90
C ASP A 291 -20.80 -30.69 -13.27
N ARG A 292 -20.54 -31.97 -13.58
CA ARG A 292 -19.40 -32.70 -13.02
C ARG A 292 -18.05 -32.16 -13.50
N ASP A 293 -17.98 -31.62 -14.72
CA ASP A 293 -16.74 -31.16 -15.31
C ASP A 293 -16.40 -29.74 -14.83
N SER A 294 -17.43 -28.94 -14.55
CA SER A 294 -17.32 -27.51 -14.25
C SER A 294 -17.57 -27.15 -12.77
N ALA A 295 -17.89 -28.15 -11.93
CA ALA A 295 -18.46 -28.00 -10.60
C ALA A 295 -19.92 -27.51 -10.60
N TRP A 296 -20.62 -27.75 -9.48
CA TRP A 296 -21.98 -27.23 -9.27
C TRP A 296 -21.97 -26.04 -8.32
N ASN A 297 -22.86 -25.07 -8.54
CA ASN A 297 -23.07 -23.92 -7.66
C ASN A 297 -24.53 -23.85 -7.27
N ARG A 298 -24.79 -23.77 -5.97
CA ARG A 298 -26.12 -23.47 -5.45
C ARG A 298 -26.28 -21.95 -5.35
N LEU A 299 -27.26 -21.41 -6.03
CA LEU A 299 -27.48 -19.98 -6.17
C LEU A 299 -28.67 -19.49 -5.33
N ILE A 300 -28.61 -18.22 -4.93
CA ILE A 300 -29.73 -17.48 -4.37
C ILE A 300 -29.94 -16.19 -5.16
N ASP A 301 -31.19 -15.74 -5.21
CA ASP A 301 -31.53 -14.41 -5.71
C ASP A 301 -31.22 -13.34 -4.66
N CYS A 302 -30.52 -12.31 -5.08
CA CYS A 302 -30.19 -11.14 -4.28
C CYS A 302 -31.02 -9.93 -4.72
N LYS A 303 -30.88 -8.82 -3.97
CA LYS A 303 -31.44 -7.52 -4.38
C LYS A 303 -30.91 -7.13 -5.77
N GLU A 304 -31.75 -6.45 -6.55
CA GLU A 304 -31.44 -5.95 -7.90
C GLU A 304 -31.23 -7.04 -8.98
N GLY A 305 -31.76 -8.25 -8.77
CA GLY A 305 -31.73 -9.31 -9.80
C GLY A 305 -30.37 -9.99 -9.99
N GLN A 306 -29.42 -9.73 -9.09
CA GLN A 306 -28.14 -10.45 -9.05
C GLN A 306 -28.33 -11.83 -8.42
N THR A 307 -27.61 -12.83 -8.90
CA THR A 307 -27.53 -14.15 -8.26
C THR A 307 -26.19 -14.31 -7.54
N ARG A 308 -26.18 -15.05 -6.42
CA ARG A 308 -24.94 -15.36 -5.68
C ARG A 308 -24.88 -16.82 -5.29
N SER A 309 -23.68 -17.40 -5.41
CA SER A 309 -23.42 -18.75 -4.90
C SER A 309 -23.28 -18.76 -3.37
N VAL A 310 -24.13 -19.56 -2.73
CA VAL A 310 -24.10 -19.87 -1.30
C VAL A 310 -23.34 -21.16 -1.00
N ALA A 311 -23.19 -22.04 -1.99
CA ALA A 311 -22.39 -23.26 -1.90
C ALA A 311 -21.81 -23.64 -3.26
N THR A 312 -20.56 -24.12 -3.27
CA THR A 312 -19.93 -24.67 -4.48
C THR A 312 -19.52 -26.12 -4.23
N ILE A 313 -19.96 -27.03 -5.09
CA ILE A 313 -19.67 -28.47 -5.01
C ILE A 313 -18.60 -28.80 -6.05
N ASN A 314 -17.38 -29.05 -5.59
CA ASN A 314 -16.24 -29.35 -6.45
C ASN A 314 -15.95 -30.85 -6.49
N VAL A 315 -15.59 -31.35 -7.67
CA VAL A 315 -15.05 -32.71 -7.84
C VAL A 315 -13.56 -32.70 -7.53
N GLU A 316 -13.14 -33.58 -6.61
CA GLU A 316 -11.73 -33.70 -6.24
C GLU A 316 -10.94 -34.51 -7.29
N LYS A 317 -9.61 -34.39 -7.28
CA LYS A 317 -8.73 -35.25 -8.11
C LYS A 317 -8.95 -36.74 -7.85
N SER A 318 -9.38 -37.09 -6.65
CA SER A 318 -9.75 -38.46 -6.30
C SER A 318 -11.14 -38.78 -6.86
N PRO A 319 -11.30 -39.84 -7.67
CA PRO A 319 -12.48 -40.05 -8.52
C PRO A 319 -13.81 -40.23 -7.78
N ASN A 320 -13.78 -40.50 -6.46
CA ASN A 320 -14.96 -40.71 -5.62
C ASN A 320 -15.01 -39.72 -4.45
N LYS A 321 -14.43 -38.53 -4.60
CA LYS A 321 -14.49 -37.48 -3.59
C LYS A 321 -15.03 -36.19 -4.20
N ILE A 322 -15.82 -35.50 -3.40
CA ILE A 322 -16.26 -34.15 -3.67
C ILE A 322 -16.07 -33.31 -2.41
N THR A 323 -16.05 -32.00 -2.60
CA THR A 323 -16.10 -31.01 -1.53
C THR A 323 -17.28 -30.08 -1.74
N VAL A 324 -17.93 -29.68 -0.65
CA VAL A 324 -18.94 -28.62 -0.66
C VAL A 324 -18.39 -27.45 0.14
N PHE A 325 -18.20 -26.33 -0.53
CA PHE A 325 -17.56 -25.14 0.00
C PHE A 325 -18.58 -24.07 0.36
N TYR A 326 -18.43 -23.46 1.53
CA TYR A 326 -19.26 -22.39 2.08
C TYR A 326 -18.41 -21.24 2.61
N LYS A 327 -18.98 -20.02 2.57
CA LYS A 327 -18.28 -18.78 2.99
C LYS A 327 -18.56 -18.35 4.42
N THR A 328 -19.65 -18.85 5.02
CA THR A 328 -20.08 -18.49 6.38
C THR A 328 -20.56 -19.72 7.14
N GLN A 329 -20.53 -19.66 8.48
CA GLN A 329 -21.02 -20.73 9.34
C GLN A 329 -22.49 -21.07 9.06
N ARG A 330 -23.35 -20.05 8.94
CA ARG A 330 -24.78 -20.25 8.67
C ARG A 330 -25.00 -20.94 7.32
N TYR A 331 -24.29 -20.51 6.26
CA TYR A 331 -24.38 -21.19 4.96
C TYR A 331 -23.95 -22.66 5.03
N ALA A 332 -22.93 -22.99 5.83
CA ALA A 332 -22.49 -24.38 5.99
C ALA A 332 -23.48 -25.23 6.79
N ASP A 333 -24.14 -24.68 7.80
CA ASP A 333 -25.07 -25.43 8.64
C ASP A 333 -26.40 -25.69 7.91
N GLU A 334 -26.95 -24.65 7.28
CA GLU A 334 -28.14 -24.77 6.42
C GLU A 334 -27.83 -25.59 5.15
N GLY A 335 -26.69 -25.30 4.52
CA GLY A 335 -26.27 -25.91 3.26
C GLY A 335 -25.95 -27.39 3.39
N ARG A 336 -25.39 -27.84 4.52
CA ARG A 336 -25.16 -29.28 4.74
C ARG A 336 -26.46 -30.06 4.86
N LEU A 337 -27.42 -29.56 5.63
CA LEU A 337 -28.73 -30.19 5.77
C LEU A 337 -29.43 -30.29 4.41
N TRP A 338 -29.36 -29.22 3.62
CA TRP A 338 -29.85 -29.21 2.24
C TRP A 338 -29.13 -30.25 1.37
N PHE A 339 -27.79 -30.22 1.34
CA PHE A 339 -27.00 -31.07 0.44
C PHE A 339 -27.22 -32.56 0.73
N GLU A 340 -27.24 -32.95 2.01
CA GLU A 340 -27.50 -34.34 2.41
C GLU A 340 -28.93 -34.77 2.08
N SER A 341 -29.91 -33.85 2.14
CA SER A 341 -31.29 -34.13 1.73
C SER A 341 -31.43 -34.37 0.21
N VAL A 342 -30.65 -33.65 -0.61
CA VAL A 342 -30.66 -33.77 -2.08
C VAL A 342 -29.85 -34.99 -2.54
N ALA A 343 -28.64 -35.14 -2.02
CA ALA A 343 -27.73 -36.21 -2.43
C ALA A 343 -28.11 -37.58 -1.85
N GLY A 344 -28.78 -37.61 -0.70
CA GLY A 344 -29.20 -38.84 -0.03
C GLY A 344 -28.06 -39.85 0.12
N ASN A 345 -28.32 -41.12 -0.21
CA ASN A 345 -27.34 -42.20 -0.11
C ASN A 345 -26.26 -42.18 -1.21
N ALA A 346 -26.33 -41.26 -2.18
CA ALA A 346 -25.34 -41.14 -3.24
C ALA A 346 -23.98 -40.66 -2.70
N VAL A 347 -23.95 -40.08 -1.50
CA VAL A 347 -22.76 -39.57 -0.84
C VAL A 347 -22.66 -40.03 0.61
N ARG A 348 -21.45 -40.01 1.16
CA ARG A 348 -21.17 -40.23 2.57
C ARG A 348 -20.29 -39.09 3.09
N PHE A 349 -20.75 -38.38 4.10
CA PHE A 349 -19.95 -37.37 4.79
C PHE A 349 -18.69 -37.98 5.40
N LEU A 350 -17.55 -37.28 5.26
CA LEU A 350 -16.26 -37.69 5.79
C LEU A 350 -15.80 -36.78 6.92
N SER A 351 -15.68 -35.47 6.62
CA SER A 351 -15.11 -34.49 7.54
C SER A 351 -15.52 -33.08 7.13
N ARG A 352 -15.44 -32.15 8.09
CA ARG A 352 -15.56 -30.71 7.85
C ARG A 352 -14.23 -30.05 8.18
N GLU A 353 -13.76 -29.21 7.27
CA GLU A 353 -12.60 -28.35 7.45
C GLU A 353 -13.07 -26.90 7.63
N LEU A 354 -12.45 -26.18 8.56
CA LEU A 354 -12.73 -24.77 8.83
C LEU A 354 -11.43 -23.98 8.65
N SER A 355 -11.51 -22.90 7.90
CA SER A 355 -10.38 -22.03 7.62
C SER A 355 -10.77 -20.56 7.82
N ASP A 356 -10.05 -19.89 8.72
CA ASP A 356 -10.12 -18.44 8.90
C ASP A 356 -9.38 -17.73 7.75
N PRO A 357 -10.03 -16.88 6.94
CA PRO A 357 -9.38 -16.14 5.86
C PRO A 357 -8.17 -15.32 6.34
N ALA A 358 -8.24 -14.72 7.54
CA ALA A 358 -7.14 -13.94 8.07
C ALA A 358 -5.93 -14.83 8.40
N GLY A 359 -6.16 -16.00 9.00
CA GLY A 359 -5.15 -17.03 9.23
C GLY A 359 -4.50 -17.53 7.94
N LEU A 360 -5.28 -17.80 6.89
CA LEU A 360 -4.77 -18.22 5.59
C LEU A 360 -3.86 -17.15 4.95
N LEU A 361 -4.27 -15.89 5.00
CA LEU A 361 -3.48 -14.79 4.45
C LEU A 361 -2.16 -14.58 5.22
N ARG A 362 -2.17 -14.78 6.55
CA ARG A 362 -0.95 -14.72 7.38
C ARG A 362 0.03 -15.86 7.09
N SER A 363 -0.47 -17.04 6.73
CA SER A 363 0.36 -18.22 6.47
C SER A 363 0.83 -18.35 5.01
N MET A 364 0.31 -17.51 4.10
CA MET A 364 0.79 -17.50 2.72
C MET A 364 2.21 -16.94 2.64
N PRO A 365 3.18 -17.69 2.06
CA PRO A 365 4.53 -17.20 1.86
C PRO A 365 4.55 -15.93 1.01
N ALA A 366 5.35 -14.94 1.43
CA ALA A 366 5.59 -13.74 0.65
C ALA A 366 6.05 -14.11 -0.77
N GLY A 367 5.28 -13.70 -1.79
CA GLY A 367 5.58 -13.98 -3.20
C GLY A 367 4.88 -15.19 -3.82
N GLN A 368 4.09 -15.97 -3.06
CA GLN A 368 3.16 -16.91 -3.69
C GLN A 368 2.05 -16.14 -4.39
N ARG A 369 2.09 -16.16 -5.73
CA ARG A 369 1.02 -15.61 -6.58
C ARG A 369 -0.25 -16.40 -6.29
N ALA A 370 -1.29 -15.70 -5.83
CA ALA A 370 -2.64 -16.26 -5.87
C ALA A 370 -2.90 -16.76 -7.29
N LYS A 371 -3.42 -17.99 -7.43
CA LYS A 371 -3.85 -18.48 -8.74
C LYS A 371 -4.86 -17.47 -9.30
N PRO A 372 -4.73 -17.05 -10.57
CA PRO A 372 -5.66 -16.08 -11.14
C PRO A 372 -7.09 -16.60 -10.98
N ALA A 373 -7.94 -15.78 -10.36
CA ALA A 373 -9.38 -15.96 -10.42
C ALA A 373 -9.77 -15.90 -11.90
N GLY A 374 -10.10 -17.05 -12.48
CA GLY A 374 -10.24 -17.22 -13.94
C GLY A 374 -9.62 -18.50 -14.50
N ALA A 375 -8.83 -19.25 -13.72
CA ALA A 375 -8.25 -20.54 -14.14
C ALA A 375 -9.30 -21.66 -14.43
N GLY A 376 -10.59 -21.35 -14.44
CA GLY A 376 -11.70 -22.24 -14.83
C GLY A 376 -12.61 -21.67 -15.92
N LEU A 377 -12.32 -20.49 -16.48
CA LEU A 377 -13.03 -19.97 -17.64
C LEU A 377 -12.19 -20.27 -18.88
N ASP A 378 -12.72 -21.07 -19.81
CA ASP A 378 -12.10 -21.38 -21.11
C ASP A 378 -12.24 -20.18 -22.08
N LEU A 379 -11.79 -19.01 -21.63
CA LEU A 379 -11.84 -17.76 -22.39
C LEU A 379 -10.45 -17.43 -22.92
N SER A 380 -10.40 -16.98 -24.18
CA SER A 380 -9.19 -16.36 -24.72
C SER A 380 -8.85 -15.09 -23.92
N PRO A 381 -7.57 -14.66 -23.88
CA PRO A 381 -7.17 -13.43 -23.19
C PRO A 381 -7.94 -12.18 -23.65
N GLU A 382 -8.37 -12.13 -24.92
CA GLU A 382 -9.16 -11.02 -25.44
C GLU A 382 -10.62 -11.07 -25.00
N ALA A 383 -11.25 -12.24 -25.06
CA ALA A 383 -12.61 -12.41 -24.54
C ALA A 383 -12.70 -12.11 -23.04
N LEU A 384 -11.67 -12.51 -22.27
CA LEU A 384 -11.56 -12.14 -20.87
C LEU A 384 -11.42 -10.62 -20.69
N ALA A 385 -10.65 -9.94 -21.54
CA ALA A 385 -10.51 -8.48 -21.50
C ALA A 385 -11.84 -7.76 -21.76
N GLU A 386 -12.64 -8.22 -22.72
CA GLU A 386 -13.97 -7.66 -23.02
C GLU A 386 -14.93 -7.80 -21.84
N VAL A 387 -14.99 -8.98 -21.21
CA VAL A 387 -15.83 -9.22 -20.03
C VAL A 387 -15.41 -8.35 -18.85
N VAL A 388 -14.10 -8.23 -18.59
CA VAL A 388 -13.58 -7.38 -17.51
C VAL A 388 -13.86 -5.91 -17.82
N GLU A 389 -13.72 -5.46 -19.07
CA GLU A 389 -14.01 -4.08 -19.47
C GLU A 389 -15.48 -3.72 -19.27
N SER A 390 -16.42 -4.59 -19.68
CA SER A 390 -17.85 -4.39 -19.45
C SER A 390 -18.15 -4.29 -17.95
N THR A 391 -17.65 -5.24 -17.17
CA THR A 391 -17.82 -5.27 -15.71
C THR A 391 -17.27 -4.01 -15.03
N LEU A 392 -16.08 -3.55 -15.44
CA LEU A 392 -15.48 -2.33 -14.89
C LEU A 392 -16.34 -1.10 -15.23
N ARG A 393 -16.83 -0.98 -16.47
CA ARG A 393 -17.68 0.15 -16.88
C ARG A 393 -18.98 0.20 -16.10
N GLU A 394 -19.61 -0.95 -15.87
CA GLU A 394 -20.81 -1.05 -15.05
C GLU A 394 -20.53 -0.69 -13.58
N MET A 395 -19.48 -1.26 -13.00
CA MET A 395 -19.10 -1.01 -11.60
C MET A 395 -18.77 0.47 -11.35
N TYR A 396 -18.13 1.13 -12.30
CA TYR A 396 -17.74 2.53 -12.18
C TYR A 396 -18.77 3.52 -12.79
N ALA A 397 -19.93 3.05 -13.27
CA ALA A 397 -20.91 3.88 -13.97
C ALA A 397 -21.39 5.09 -13.14
N LYS A 398 -21.55 4.90 -11.83
CA LYS A 398 -21.99 5.95 -10.88
C LYS A 398 -20.86 6.54 -10.06
N TRP A 399 -19.62 6.13 -10.29
CA TRP A 399 -18.47 6.47 -9.44
C TRP A 399 -18.28 7.98 -9.23
N SER A 400 -18.55 8.78 -10.26
CA SER A 400 -18.41 10.24 -10.18
C SER A 400 -19.41 10.92 -9.23
N ASP A 401 -20.51 10.23 -8.93
CA ASP A 401 -21.68 10.74 -8.20
C ASP A 401 -21.91 10.01 -6.87
N GLU A 402 -21.08 9.03 -6.53
CA GLU A 402 -21.16 8.27 -5.28
C GLU A 402 -20.13 8.76 -4.25
N PRO A 403 -20.50 8.88 -2.96
CA PRO A 403 -19.58 9.18 -1.87
C PRO A 403 -18.43 8.18 -1.78
N ILE A 404 -17.18 8.67 -1.76
CA ILE A 404 -16.00 7.81 -1.60
C ILE A 404 -15.36 8.08 -0.22
N PRO A 405 -15.15 7.05 0.62
CA PRO A 405 -14.51 7.22 1.94
C PRO A 405 -13.14 7.90 1.86
N ALA A 406 -12.33 7.56 0.86
CA ALA A 406 -11.02 8.18 0.61
C ALA A 406 -11.09 9.68 0.27
N LEU A 407 -12.27 10.20 -0.08
CA LEU A 407 -12.54 11.62 -0.32
C LEU A 407 -13.33 12.25 0.84
N ALA A 408 -13.19 11.70 2.05
CA ALA A 408 -13.94 12.12 3.24
C ALA A 408 -15.46 12.11 3.03
N GLY A 409 -15.97 11.13 2.28
CA GLY A 409 -17.40 10.98 1.98
C GLY A 409 -17.94 11.96 0.94
N LYS A 410 -17.10 12.80 0.32
CA LYS A 410 -17.49 13.59 -0.86
C LYS A 410 -17.56 12.68 -2.09
N THR A 411 -18.39 13.06 -3.06
CA THR A 411 -18.33 12.46 -4.41
C THR A 411 -17.12 13.03 -5.17
N PRO A 412 -16.59 12.33 -6.18
CA PRO A 412 -15.53 12.89 -7.03
C PRO A 412 -15.90 14.26 -7.62
N ARG A 413 -17.14 14.46 -8.11
CA ARG A 413 -17.59 15.78 -8.62
C ARG A 413 -17.57 16.88 -7.56
N GLN A 414 -17.85 16.55 -6.30
CA GLN A 414 -17.78 17.52 -5.21
C GLN A 414 -16.33 17.82 -4.84
N ALA A 415 -15.48 16.79 -4.79
CA ALA A 415 -14.09 16.89 -4.36
C ALA A 415 -13.23 17.72 -5.33
N ILE A 416 -13.45 17.64 -6.64
CA ILE A 416 -12.63 18.38 -7.63
C ILE A 416 -12.73 19.91 -7.54
N ASN A 417 -13.64 20.46 -6.72
CA ASN A 417 -13.80 21.90 -6.54
C ASN A 417 -12.70 22.56 -5.69
N THR A 418 -11.79 21.78 -5.09
CA THR A 418 -10.60 22.32 -4.40
C THR A 418 -9.33 21.73 -5.00
N PRO A 419 -8.18 22.43 -4.95
CA PRO A 419 -6.92 21.90 -5.48
C PRO A 419 -6.54 20.56 -4.84
N ALA A 420 -6.75 20.45 -3.53
CA ALA A 420 -6.46 19.25 -2.76
C ALA A 420 -7.41 18.09 -3.09
N GLY A 421 -8.70 18.37 -3.27
CA GLY A 421 -9.68 17.36 -3.66
C GLY A 421 -9.51 16.91 -5.12
N LEU A 422 -9.19 17.82 -6.03
CA LEU A 422 -8.83 17.50 -7.42
C LEU A 422 -7.67 16.52 -7.46
N GLU A 423 -6.57 16.81 -6.76
CA GLU A 423 -5.39 15.94 -6.79
C GLU A 423 -5.64 14.57 -6.15
N ARG A 424 -6.45 14.48 -5.08
CA ARG A 424 -6.87 13.19 -4.51
C ARG A 424 -7.70 12.37 -5.49
N VAL A 425 -8.61 13.00 -6.23
CA VAL A 425 -9.39 12.33 -7.28
C VAL A 425 -8.49 11.81 -8.39
N LYS A 426 -7.51 12.62 -8.86
CA LYS A 426 -6.50 12.17 -9.82
C LYS A 426 -5.70 10.98 -9.29
N GLY A 427 -5.28 11.03 -8.03
CA GLY A 427 -4.55 9.94 -7.37
C GLY A 427 -5.34 8.63 -7.30
N LEU A 428 -6.65 8.68 -7.01
CA LEU A 428 -7.51 7.50 -7.02
C LEU A 428 -7.55 6.83 -8.41
N ILE A 429 -7.72 7.62 -9.48
CA ILE A 429 -7.78 7.08 -10.84
C ILE A 429 -6.42 6.46 -11.22
N ARG A 430 -5.30 7.13 -10.93
CA ARG A 430 -3.95 6.59 -11.15
C ARG A 430 -3.73 5.28 -10.40
N MET A 431 -4.26 5.15 -9.19
CA MET A 431 -4.18 3.93 -8.39
C MET A 431 -4.98 2.78 -9.03
N TYR A 432 -6.18 3.05 -9.56
CA TYR A 432 -6.96 2.06 -10.30
C TYR A 432 -6.22 1.60 -11.57
N GLU A 433 -5.66 2.55 -12.34
CA GLU A 433 -4.86 2.26 -13.53
C GLU A 433 -3.62 1.40 -13.20
N ALA A 434 -2.93 1.70 -12.09
CA ALA A 434 -1.78 0.92 -11.63
C ALA A 434 -2.17 -0.51 -11.21
N SER A 435 -3.31 -0.67 -10.52
CA SER A 435 -3.86 -1.99 -10.13
C SER A 435 -4.23 -2.80 -11.37
N GLU A 436 -4.94 -2.17 -12.31
CA GLU A 436 -5.38 -2.79 -13.55
C GLU A 436 -4.20 -3.23 -14.43
N LYS A 437 -3.16 -2.40 -14.56
CA LYS A 437 -1.93 -2.78 -15.28
C LYS A 437 -1.28 -4.03 -14.69
N ARG A 438 -1.27 -4.16 -13.36
CA ARG A 438 -0.73 -5.33 -12.67
C ARG A 438 -1.59 -6.58 -12.90
N GLN A 439 -2.91 -6.44 -12.79
CA GLN A 439 -3.86 -7.54 -13.00
C GLN A 439 -3.85 -8.04 -14.45
N ALA A 440 -3.88 -7.12 -15.42
CA ALA A 440 -3.82 -7.44 -16.84
C ALA A 440 -2.55 -8.25 -17.18
N ALA A 441 -1.40 -7.82 -16.65
CA ALA A 441 -0.13 -8.54 -16.84
C ALA A 441 -0.15 -9.95 -16.21
N GLN A 442 -0.78 -10.13 -15.06
CA GLN A 442 -0.93 -11.44 -14.41
C GLN A 442 -1.89 -12.38 -15.17
N GLN A 443 -2.91 -11.81 -15.80
CA GLN A 443 -3.93 -12.54 -16.57
C GLN A 443 -3.53 -12.72 -18.05
N GLY A 444 -2.43 -12.11 -18.50
CA GLY A 444 -1.97 -12.19 -19.88
C GLY A 444 -2.89 -11.48 -20.88
N ARG A 445 -3.72 -10.54 -20.41
CA ARG A 445 -4.67 -9.79 -21.24
C ARG A 445 -4.22 -8.35 -21.46
N ARG A 446 -4.87 -7.64 -22.40
CA ARG A 446 -4.65 -6.19 -22.57
C ARG A 446 -5.11 -5.41 -21.34
N THR A 447 -4.47 -4.28 -21.10
CA THR A 447 -4.85 -3.32 -20.05
C THR A 447 -6.08 -2.54 -20.49
N ILE A 448 -7.04 -2.40 -19.58
CA ILE A 448 -8.27 -1.63 -19.79
C ILE A 448 -8.02 -0.17 -19.38
N SER A 449 -8.46 0.78 -20.20
CA SER A 449 -8.27 2.19 -19.91
C SER A 449 -9.36 2.72 -18.97
N PHE A 450 -8.94 3.50 -17.97
CA PHE A 450 -9.82 4.27 -17.09
C PHE A 450 -10.07 5.70 -17.61
N ASP A 451 -9.78 5.97 -18.89
CA ASP A 451 -10.04 7.27 -19.56
C ASP A 451 -11.46 7.81 -19.33
N PHE A 452 -12.44 6.91 -19.28
CA PHE A 452 -13.83 7.28 -19.06
C PHE A 452 -14.08 7.99 -17.71
N LEU A 453 -13.28 7.71 -16.67
CA LEU A 453 -13.36 8.41 -15.38
C LEU A 453 -12.84 9.84 -15.46
N TRP A 454 -11.72 10.03 -16.16
CA TRP A 454 -11.16 11.36 -16.41
C TRP A 454 -12.16 12.23 -17.19
N GLN A 455 -12.75 11.65 -18.26
CA GLN A 455 -13.74 12.31 -19.10
C GLN A 455 -15.04 12.62 -18.35
N ALA A 456 -15.53 11.69 -17.52
CA ALA A 456 -16.76 11.89 -16.75
C ALA A 456 -16.67 13.10 -15.80
N LEU A 457 -15.47 13.45 -15.35
CA LEU A 457 -15.20 14.60 -14.50
C LEU A 457 -14.70 15.84 -15.26
N GLY A 458 -14.45 15.74 -16.57
CA GLY A 458 -13.94 16.83 -17.39
C GLY A 458 -12.51 17.26 -17.01
N ILE A 459 -11.70 16.37 -16.43
CA ILE A 459 -10.34 16.68 -15.97
C ILE A 459 -9.28 16.06 -16.89
N SER A 460 -8.18 16.79 -17.12
CA SER A 460 -7.06 16.32 -17.95
C SER A 460 -6.12 15.38 -17.19
N ARG A 461 -5.52 14.44 -17.92
CA ARG A 461 -4.48 13.52 -17.44
C ARG A 461 -3.16 14.23 -17.13
N ASP A 462 -2.86 15.30 -17.86
CA ASP A 462 -1.58 15.99 -17.74
C ASP A 462 -1.60 17.00 -16.59
N ALA A 463 -0.63 16.85 -15.67
CA ALA A 463 -0.29 17.88 -14.69
C ALA A 463 0.57 19.03 -15.29
N GLY A 464 0.78 19.04 -16.61
CA GLY A 464 1.80 19.85 -17.27
C GLY A 464 1.32 20.99 -18.18
N SER A 465 0.08 20.99 -18.68
CA SER A 465 -0.34 21.94 -19.73
C SER A 465 -1.16 23.15 -19.28
N GLU A 466 -1.54 23.23 -18.00
CA GLU A 466 -2.21 24.44 -17.45
C GLU A 466 -1.24 25.47 -16.86
N ARG A 467 0.09 25.29 -17.03
CA ARG A 467 1.11 26.26 -16.57
C ARG A 467 1.43 27.38 -17.57
N THR A 468 0.49 27.73 -18.42
CA THR A 468 0.57 28.95 -19.24
C THR A 468 -0.81 29.56 -19.38
N ARG A 469 -1.23 30.30 -18.37
CA ARG A 469 -1.95 31.57 -18.50
C ARG A 469 -1.72 32.44 -17.29
#